data_AF-A0A2D7NYR8-F1
#
_entry.id   AF-A0A2D7NYR8-F1
#
_cell.length_a   1.000
_cell.length_b   1.000
_cell.length_c   1.000
_cell.angle_alpha   90.00
_cell.angle_beta   90.00
_cell.angle_gamma   90.00
#
_symmetry.space_group_name_H-M   'P 1'
#
loop_
_entity.id
_entity.type
_entity.pdbx_description
1 polymer ?
#
loop_
_entity_poly.entity_id
_entity_poly.type
_entity_poly.pdbx_seq_one_letter_code
_entity_poly.pdbx_strand_id
1 'polypeptide(L)'
;MKQRFIISIVLLLGLIHARAQDSLKYILHKHHEAHQQELWEGIKTLSAKGNWLSIHGSYPATFYFKKPDKYLMINQRSRFIEAWDGVESWTIAKWTKSSVAELSAEETLMNRTIFSFGSPLKGVKGIENKGVVFLDKAPHHWIIEDRGPLLIEYFISVKTFLLTKTIITKKTGEPFVVVRDVLKYGNFQGVSFPTHIKLRTRKMVAEYIFNKITLGDPVKDKRFSRPEKK
;
A
#
# COMPACT_ATOMS: atom_id res chain seq x y z
N MET A 1 35.54 37.18 27.67
CA MET A 1 34.45 37.14 26.66
C MET A 1 34.67 35.93 25.76
N LYS A 2 33.58 35.28 25.29
CA LYS A 2 33.51 34.11 24.38
C LYS A 2 33.30 32.73 25.02
N GLN A 3 32.17 32.51 25.72
CA GLN A 3 31.66 31.15 25.97
C GLN A 3 30.19 31.11 26.44
N ARG A 4 29.27 31.75 25.70
CA ARG A 4 27.82 31.74 26.06
C ARG A 4 26.84 31.58 24.88
N PHE A 5 27.27 31.01 23.75
CA PHE A 5 26.43 30.95 22.54
C PHE A 5 26.07 29.55 22.01
N ILE A 6 26.39 28.46 22.72
CA ILE A 6 26.13 27.09 22.22
C ILE A 6 24.85 26.46 22.82
N ILE A 7 24.31 26.98 23.93
CA ILE A 7 23.16 26.36 24.61
C ILE A 7 21.80 26.72 23.96
N SER A 8 21.70 27.78 23.17
CA SER A 8 20.42 28.21 22.56
C SER A 8 20.01 27.45 21.28
N ILE A 9 20.90 26.70 20.64
CA ILE A 9 20.57 25.99 19.38
C ILE A 9 19.88 24.64 19.66
N VAL A 10 20.21 23.99 20.78
CA VAL A 10 19.62 22.67 21.14
C VAL A 10 18.16 22.80 21.59
N LEU A 11 17.78 23.91 22.23
CA LEU A 11 16.39 24.19 22.64
C LEU A 11 15.47 24.56 21.47
N LEU A 12 16.00 25.21 20.41
CA LEU A 12 15.20 25.59 19.25
C LEU A 12 14.86 24.38 18.36
N LEU A 13 15.77 23.41 18.24
CA LEU A 13 15.54 22.16 17.51
C LEU A 13 14.46 21.30 18.17
N GLY A 14 14.37 21.27 19.51
CA GLY A 14 13.35 20.51 20.24
C GLY A 14 11.91 20.99 20.00
N LEU A 15 11.70 22.30 19.84
CA LEU A 15 10.37 22.90 19.65
C LEU A 15 9.75 22.59 18.27
N ILE A 16 10.58 22.46 17.24
CA ILE A 16 10.13 22.11 15.87
C ILE A 16 9.75 20.63 15.80
N HIS A 17 10.52 19.76 16.46
CA HIS A 17 10.25 18.32 16.50
C HIS A 17 8.96 17.98 17.28
N ALA A 18 8.72 18.67 18.41
CA ALA A 18 7.48 18.48 19.17
C ALA A 18 6.23 18.84 18.34
N ARG A 19 6.24 19.99 17.64
CA ARG A 19 5.12 20.40 16.77
C ARG A 19 4.93 19.47 15.57
N ALA A 20 6.01 18.99 14.97
CA ALA A 20 5.95 18.03 13.87
C ALA A 20 5.36 16.68 14.32
N GLN A 21 5.73 16.19 15.51
CA GLN A 21 5.22 14.94 16.07
C GLN A 21 3.75 15.04 16.49
N ASP A 22 3.35 16.17 17.08
CA ASP A 22 1.95 16.46 17.38
C ASP A 22 1.10 16.53 16.10
N SER A 23 1.63 17.14 15.04
CA SER A 23 0.97 17.19 13.73
C SER A 23 0.84 15.81 13.09
N LEU A 24 1.88 14.96 13.18
CA LEU A 24 1.86 13.61 12.62
C LEU A 24 0.85 12.73 13.35
N LYS A 25 0.82 12.78 14.68
CA LYS A 25 -0.16 12.04 15.48
C LYS A 25 -1.59 12.41 15.10
N TYR A 26 -1.86 13.70 14.92
CA TYR A 26 -3.16 14.18 14.45
C TYR A 26 -3.51 13.65 13.05
N ILE A 27 -2.58 13.75 12.09
CA ILE A 27 -2.78 13.27 10.72
C ILE A 27 -3.09 11.77 10.70
N LEU A 28 -2.31 10.96 11.43
CA LEU A 28 -2.52 9.51 11.52
C LEU A 28 -3.85 9.16 12.18
N HIS A 29 -4.22 9.87 13.25
CA HIS A 29 -5.50 9.66 13.91
C HIS A 29 -6.66 9.93 12.94
N LYS A 30 -6.68 11.10 12.28
CA LYS A 30 -7.70 11.44 11.28
C LYS A 30 -7.72 10.48 10.10
N HIS A 31 -6.54 10.02 9.66
CA HIS A 31 -6.41 9.01 8.62
C HIS A 31 -7.04 7.67 9.02
N HIS A 32 -6.78 7.21 10.24
CA HIS A 32 -7.38 5.98 10.77
C HIS A 32 -8.90 6.09 10.94
N GLU A 33 -9.40 7.24 11.39
CA GLU A 33 -10.84 7.55 11.42
C GLU A 33 -11.45 7.50 10.01
N ALA A 34 -10.81 8.16 9.04
CA ALA A 34 -11.28 8.21 7.65
C ALA A 34 -11.26 6.84 6.95
N HIS A 35 -10.34 5.94 7.36
CA HIS A 35 -10.34 4.55 6.91
C HIS A 35 -11.28 3.64 7.71
N GLN A 36 -11.82 4.09 8.84
CA GLN A 36 -12.56 3.26 9.80
C GLN A 36 -11.71 2.08 10.29
N GLN A 37 -10.51 2.39 10.78
CA GLN A 37 -9.49 1.39 11.08
C GLN A 37 -9.93 0.38 12.15
N GLU A 38 -10.75 0.76 13.12
CA GLU A 38 -11.30 -0.15 14.12
C GLU A 38 -12.25 -1.19 13.51
N LEU A 39 -13.13 -0.79 12.60
CA LEU A 39 -13.98 -1.73 11.84
C LEU A 39 -13.12 -2.65 10.98
N TRP A 40 -12.06 -2.11 10.36
CA TRP A 40 -11.09 -2.93 9.64
C TRP A 40 -10.45 -3.99 10.53
N GLU A 41 -10.26 -3.79 11.84
CA GLU A 41 -9.67 -4.78 12.75
C GLU A 41 -10.51 -6.05 12.87
N GLY A 42 -11.83 -5.89 12.93
CA GLY A 42 -12.78 -7.02 12.97
C GLY A 42 -12.86 -7.81 11.67
N ILE A 43 -12.58 -7.18 10.52
CA ILE A 43 -12.65 -7.83 9.21
C ILE A 43 -11.42 -8.72 9.00
N LYS A 44 -11.61 -10.04 8.96
CA LYS A 44 -10.52 -11.01 8.79
C LYS A 44 -10.19 -11.29 7.32
N THR A 45 -11.15 -11.10 6.43
CA THR A 45 -11.05 -11.48 5.03
C THR A 45 -11.75 -10.45 4.14
N LEU A 46 -11.21 -10.28 2.94
CA LEU A 46 -11.81 -9.50 1.87
C LEU A 46 -11.66 -10.27 0.57
N SER A 47 -12.73 -10.35 -0.22
CA SER A 47 -12.65 -10.76 -1.61
C SER A 47 -13.16 -9.64 -2.52
N ALA A 48 -12.47 -9.43 -3.64
CA ALA A 48 -12.87 -8.45 -4.63
C ALA A 48 -12.85 -9.07 -6.03
N LYS A 49 -13.89 -8.79 -6.82
CA LYS A 49 -13.95 -9.10 -8.25
C LYS A 49 -13.94 -7.81 -9.04
N GLY A 50 -13.18 -7.80 -10.12
CA GLY A 50 -12.94 -6.60 -10.89
C GLY A 50 -12.22 -6.88 -12.19
N ASN A 51 -11.67 -5.81 -12.75
CA ASN A 51 -10.83 -5.87 -13.94
C ASN A 51 -9.44 -5.34 -13.63
N TRP A 52 -8.43 -6.02 -14.17
CA TRP A 52 -7.09 -5.50 -14.36
C TRP A 52 -6.99 -4.96 -15.78
N LEU A 53 -6.79 -3.65 -15.92
CA LEU A 53 -6.59 -2.98 -17.18
C LEU A 53 -5.09 -2.81 -17.40
N SER A 54 -4.63 -3.19 -18.60
CA SER A 54 -3.27 -2.95 -19.06
C SER A 54 -3.31 -2.36 -20.47
N ILE A 55 -2.15 -2.00 -21.01
CA ILE A 55 -2.01 -1.58 -22.41
C ILE A 55 -2.51 -2.65 -23.41
N HIS A 56 -2.55 -3.92 -22.99
CA HIS A 56 -2.99 -5.05 -23.81
C HIS A 56 -4.47 -5.40 -23.61
N GLY A 57 -5.24 -4.57 -22.90
CA GLY A 57 -6.69 -4.74 -22.72
C GLY A 57 -7.14 -4.95 -21.27
N SER A 58 -8.41 -5.33 -21.14
CA SER A 58 -9.10 -5.56 -19.87
C SER A 58 -9.21 -7.06 -19.54
N TYR A 59 -8.81 -7.42 -18.32
CA TYR A 59 -8.76 -8.81 -17.88
C TYR A 59 -9.53 -8.98 -16.57
N PRO A 60 -10.51 -9.90 -16.50
CA PRO A 60 -11.19 -10.22 -15.25
C PRO A 60 -10.20 -10.73 -14.21
N ALA A 61 -10.21 -10.10 -13.04
CA ALA A 61 -9.33 -10.40 -11.93
C ALA A 61 -10.15 -10.63 -10.66
N THR A 62 -9.70 -11.58 -9.83
CA THR A 62 -10.23 -11.83 -8.51
C THR A 62 -9.13 -11.72 -7.48
N PHE A 63 -9.42 -11.03 -6.39
CA PHE A 63 -8.51 -10.76 -5.31
C PHE A 63 -9.05 -11.37 -4.03
N TYR A 64 -8.16 -11.96 -3.25
CA TYR A 64 -8.43 -12.45 -1.91
C TYR A 64 -7.39 -11.88 -0.99
N PHE A 65 -7.84 -11.41 0.16
CA PHE A 65 -6.99 -10.94 1.24
C PHE A 65 -7.44 -11.61 2.52
N LYS A 66 -6.49 -11.99 3.36
CA LYS A 66 -6.76 -12.64 4.64
C LYS A 66 -5.73 -12.19 5.68
N LYS A 67 -6.20 -11.74 6.83
CA LYS A 67 -5.32 -11.40 7.97
C LYS A 67 -4.53 -12.63 8.44
N PRO A 68 -3.31 -12.44 8.99
CA PRO A 68 -2.67 -11.15 9.24
C PRO A 68 -2.18 -10.42 7.98
N ASP A 69 -1.76 -11.12 6.93
CA ASP A 69 -1.15 -10.44 5.78
C ASP A 69 -1.16 -11.21 4.45
N LYS A 70 -1.97 -12.27 4.30
CA LYS A 70 -2.03 -13.06 3.05
C LYS A 70 -2.78 -12.33 1.94
N TYR A 71 -2.29 -12.45 0.71
CA TYR A 71 -3.00 -11.97 -0.47
C TYR A 71 -2.87 -12.95 -1.63
N LEU A 72 -3.85 -12.90 -2.53
CA LEU A 72 -3.88 -13.68 -3.76
C LEU A 72 -4.63 -12.90 -4.82
N MET A 73 -3.97 -12.64 -5.94
CA MET A 73 -4.56 -12.13 -7.16
C MET A 73 -4.59 -13.23 -8.21
N ILE A 74 -5.74 -13.43 -8.84
CA ILE A 74 -5.92 -14.34 -9.97
C ILE A 74 -6.49 -13.56 -11.14
N ASN A 75 -5.71 -13.44 -12.21
CA ASN A 75 -6.22 -13.06 -13.52
C ASN A 75 -6.72 -14.31 -14.24
N GLN A 76 -8.03 -14.38 -14.46
CA GLN A 76 -8.68 -15.59 -14.96
C GLN A 76 -8.30 -15.88 -16.42
N ARG A 77 -8.08 -14.83 -17.24
CA ARG A 77 -7.86 -14.97 -18.68
C ARG A 77 -6.38 -15.18 -19.01
N SER A 78 -5.48 -14.36 -18.44
CA SER A 78 -4.04 -14.54 -18.67
C SER A 78 -3.45 -15.71 -17.89
N ARG A 79 -4.25 -16.28 -16.97
CA ARG A 79 -3.81 -17.31 -16.01
C ARG A 79 -2.59 -16.85 -15.22
N PHE A 80 -2.50 -15.54 -15.00
CA PHE A 80 -1.55 -14.94 -14.08
C PHE A 80 -2.05 -15.10 -12.65
N ILE A 81 -1.20 -15.61 -11.77
CA ILE A 81 -1.46 -15.69 -10.35
C ILE A 81 -0.29 -15.02 -9.64
N GLU A 82 -0.59 -14.22 -8.64
CA GLU A 82 0.38 -13.68 -7.71
C GLU A 82 -0.17 -13.87 -6.30
N ALA A 83 0.65 -14.35 -5.38
CA ALA A 83 0.23 -14.57 -4.02
C ALA A 83 1.37 -14.35 -3.00
N TRP A 84 0.97 -14.09 -1.77
CA TRP A 84 1.76 -14.20 -0.56
C TRP A 84 0.97 -15.01 0.45
N ASP A 85 1.58 -16.08 0.95
CA ASP A 85 0.92 -17.03 1.85
C ASP A 85 1.16 -16.77 3.34
N GLY A 86 1.91 -15.71 3.67
CA GLY A 86 2.37 -15.38 5.02
C GLY A 86 3.85 -15.70 5.25
N VAL A 87 4.49 -16.43 4.34
CA VAL A 87 5.89 -16.89 4.45
C VAL A 87 6.66 -16.59 3.16
N GLU A 88 6.10 -16.95 2.00
CA GLU A 88 6.72 -16.79 0.69
C GLU A 88 5.77 -16.11 -0.31
N SER A 89 6.35 -15.31 -1.21
CA SER A 89 5.62 -14.75 -2.35
C SER A 89 5.95 -15.52 -3.61
N TRP A 90 4.95 -15.76 -4.44
CA TRP A 90 5.13 -16.48 -5.69
C TRP A 90 4.21 -15.96 -6.78
N THR A 91 4.62 -16.20 -8.01
CA THR A 91 3.83 -15.91 -9.21
C THR A 91 3.74 -17.12 -10.12
N ILE A 92 2.70 -17.15 -10.93
CA ILE A 92 2.53 -18.05 -12.06
C ILE A 92 2.18 -17.19 -13.25
N ALA A 93 3.00 -17.25 -14.28
CA ALA A 93 2.77 -16.54 -15.53
C ALA A 93 2.84 -17.56 -16.67
N LYS A 94 1.70 -18.04 -17.17
CA LYS A 94 1.69 -19.14 -18.15
C LYS A 94 2.44 -18.82 -19.46
N TRP A 95 2.66 -17.55 -19.77
CA TRP A 95 3.44 -17.14 -20.94
C TRP A 95 4.96 -17.29 -20.77
N THR A 96 5.49 -17.51 -19.56
CA THR A 96 6.95 -17.52 -19.32
C THR A 96 7.59 -18.91 -19.35
N LYS A 97 6.91 -19.96 -19.86
CA LYS A 97 7.31 -21.39 -19.77
C LYS A 97 7.56 -21.92 -18.34
N SER A 98 7.62 -21.06 -17.33
CA SER A 98 7.84 -21.40 -15.93
C SER A 98 6.52 -21.73 -15.23
N SER A 99 6.52 -22.78 -14.41
CA SER A 99 5.34 -23.29 -13.72
C SER A 99 5.01 -22.48 -12.46
N VAL A 100 6.01 -22.06 -11.69
CA VAL A 100 5.90 -21.19 -10.50
C VAL A 100 7.24 -20.47 -10.30
N ALA A 101 7.23 -19.15 -10.10
CA ALA A 101 8.41 -18.35 -9.78
C ALA A 101 8.27 -17.73 -8.39
N GLU A 102 9.33 -17.78 -7.59
CA GLU A 102 9.41 -17.13 -6.29
C GLU A 102 9.81 -15.66 -6.48
N LEU A 103 9.20 -14.76 -5.70
CA LEU A 103 9.59 -13.34 -5.72
C LEU A 103 10.72 -13.09 -4.72
N SER A 104 11.62 -12.17 -5.07
CA SER A 104 12.62 -11.70 -4.13
C SER A 104 11.98 -11.04 -2.89
N ALA A 105 12.76 -10.90 -1.81
CA ALA A 105 12.31 -10.22 -0.61
C ALA A 105 11.86 -8.76 -0.88
N GLU A 106 12.52 -8.08 -1.81
CA GLU A 106 12.23 -6.70 -2.19
C GLU A 106 10.92 -6.60 -2.98
N GLU A 107 10.72 -7.50 -3.95
CA GLU A 107 9.46 -7.60 -4.71
C GLU A 107 8.30 -7.98 -3.78
N THR A 108 8.52 -8.92 -2.86
CA THR A 108 7.57 -9.28 -1.82
C THR A 108 7.16 -8.07 -0.98
N LEU A 109 8.12 -7.30 -0.47
CA LEU A 109 7.84 -6.14 0.36
C LEU A 109 7.08 -5.06 -0.42
N MET A 110 7.45 -4.85 -1.68
CA MET A 110 6.78 -3.92 -2.58
C MET A 110 5.32 -4.34 -2.85
N ASN A 111 5.08 -5.61 -3.20
CA ASN A 111 3.74 -6.12 -3.45
C ASN A 111 2.86 -6.07 -2.20
N ARG A 112 3.39 -6.41 -1.01
CA ARG A 112 2.67 -6.26 0.26
C ARG A 112 2.29 -4.80 0.55
N THR A 113 3.11 -3.86 0.11
CA THR A 113 2.81 -2.42 0.24
C THR A 113 1.73 -1.98 -0.74
N ILE A 114 1.73 -2.50 -1.96
CA ILE A 114 0.72 -2.21 -2.99
C ILE A 114 -0.65 -2.81 -2.63
N PHE A 115 -0.63 -4.05 -2.14
CA PHE A 115 -1.78 -4.93 -1.93
C PHE A 115 -1.97 -5.26 -0.44
N SER A 116 -2.36 -4.25 0.35
CA SER A 116 -2.82 -4.41 1.74
C SER A 116 -4.27 -3.93 1.89
N PHE A 117 -4.96 -4.35 2.95
CA PHE A 117 -6.30 -3.88 3.29
C PHE A 117 -6.32 -3.26 4.70
N GLY A 118 -7.16 -2.23 4.86
CA GLY A 118 -7.06 -1.28 5.97
C GLY A 118 -6.09 -0.14 5.66
N SER A 119 -5.76 0.66 6.68
CA SER A 119 -4.72 1.69 6.56
C SER A 119 -3.34 1.03 6.43
N PRO A 120 -2.54 1.37 5.40
CA PRO A 120 -1.16 0.91 5.30
C PRO A 120 -0.24 1.56 6.36
N LEU A 121 -0.73 2.61 7.04
CA LEU A 121 -0.01 3.33 8.10
C LEU A 121 -0.33 2.81 9.51
N LYS A 122 -1.19 1.78 9.62
CA LYS A 122 -1.54 1.22 10.92
C LYS A 122 -0.33 0.53 11.56
N GLY A 123 0.05 0.98 12.75
CA GLY A 123 1.13 0.36 13.54
C GLY A 123 2.53 0.57 12.96
N VAL A 124 2.66 1.40 11.92
CA VAL A 124 3.94 1.75 11.32
C VAL A 124 4.73 2.64 12.29
N LYS A 125 6.02 2.35 12.44
CA LYS A 125 6.97 3.12 13.26
C LYS A 125 8.06 3.71 12.37
N GLY A 126 8.76 4.72 12.87
CA GLY A 126 9.89 5.33 12.14
C GLY A 126 9.47 6.11 10.89
N ILE A 127 8.27 6.69 10.91
CA ILE A 127 7.78 7.55 9.84
C ILE A 127 8.01 9.02 10.15
N GLU A 128 8.19 9.82 9.10
CA GLU A 128 8.48 11.23 9.18
C GLU A 128 7.43 12.05 8.43
N ASN A 129 6.93 13.12 9.04
CA ASN A 129 6.07 14.10 8.37
C ASN A 129 6.93 15.17 7.68
N LYS A 130 6.85 15.25 6.34
CA LYS A 130 7.55 16.25 5.52
C LYS A 130 6.74 17.52 5.29
N GLY A 131 5.53 17.60 5.83
CA GLY A 131 4.65 18.77 5.73
C GLY A 131 3.54 18.60 4.69
N VAL A 132 3.11 19.71 4.10
CA VAL A 132 2.03 19.75 3.10
C VAL A 132 2.60 20.05 1.73
N VAL A 133 2.21 19.26 0.74
CA VAL A 133 2.54 19.45 -0.68
C VAL A 133 1.26 19.55 -1.51
N PHE A 134 1.34 20.18 -2.68
CA PHE A 134 0.22 20.27 -3.60
C PHE A 134 0.37 19.25 -4.73
N LEU A 135 -0.62 18.36 -4.86
CA LEU A 135 -0.74 17.42 -5.98
C LEU A 135 -1.97 17.84 -6.79
N ASP A 136 -1.79 18.16 -8.06
CA ASP A 136 -2.88 18.63 -8.95
C ASP A 136 -3.71 19.77 -8.32
N LYS A 137 -3.01 20.74 -7.70
CA LYS A 137 -3.57 21.88 -6.96
C LYS A 137 -4.35 21.53 -5.68
N ALA A 138 -4.38 20.26 -5.26
CA ALA A 138 -4.98 19.83 -4.00
C ALA A 138 -3.92 19.59 -2.91
N PRO A 139 -4.11 20.09 -1.67
CA PRO A 139 -3.15 19.92 -0.59
C PRO A 139 -3.18 18.50 -0.01
N HIS A 140 -1.99 17.95 0.23
CA HIS A 140 -1.76 16.63 0.79
C HIS A 140 -0.69 16.67 1.89
N HIS A 141 -0.91 15.93 2.97
CA HIS A 141 0.16 15.60 3.91
C HIS A 141 1.12 14.62 3.25
N TRP A 142 2.43 14.89 3.34
CA TRP A 142 3.49 14.03 2.82
C TRP A 142 4.20 13.34 3.98
N ILE A 143 4.07 12.02 4.03
CA ILE A 143 4.69 11.18 5.06
C ILE A 143 5.68 10.23 4.40
N ILE A 144 6.86 10.05 4.99
CA ILE A 144 7.89 9.14 4.50
C ILE A 144 8.10 8.01 5.50
N GLU A 145 8.28 6.80 4.98
CA GLU A 145 8.67 5.60 5.70
C GLU A 145 9.91 4.99 5.05
N ASP A 146 11.01 4.89 5.79
CA ASP A 146 12.19 4.15 5.35
C ASP A 146 12.14 2.72 5.91
N ARG A 147 12.02 1.73 5.02
CA ARG A 147 11.97 0.30 5.37
C ARG A 147 13.28 -0.44 5.11
N GLY A 148 14.40 0.23 4.88
CA GLY A 148 15.66 -0.40 4.51
C GLY A 148 15.84 -0.43 2.98
N PRO A 149 15.50 -1.52 2.26
CA PRO A 149 15.62 -1.55 0.80
C PRO A 149 14.57 -0.70 0.06
N LEU A 150 13.49 -0.28 0.73
CA LEU A 150 12.44 0.56 0.15
C LEU A 150 12.29 1.89 0.91
N LEU A 151 12.11 2.97 0.15
CA LEU A 151 11.58 4.24 0.63
C LEU A 151 10.12 4.34 0.17
N ILE A 152 9.20 4.57 1.11
CA ILE A 152 7.78 4.69 0.81
C ILE A 152 7.32 6.10 1.18
N GLU A 153 6.69 6.77 0.22
CA GLU A 153 6.10 8.09 0.40
C GLU A 153 4.59 7.99 0.30
N TYR A 154 3.90 8.44 1.34
CA TYR A 154 2.45 8.46 1.44
C TYR A 154 1.95 9.89 1.29
N PHE A 155 0.93 10.07 0.45
CA PHE A 155 0.26 11.35 0.25
C PHE A 155 -1.20 11.23 0.66
N ILE A 156 -1.53 11.88 1.76
CA ILE A 156 -2.87 11.83 2.38
C ILE A 156 -3.58 13.15 2.10
N SER A 157 -4.78 13.10 1.55
CA SER A 157 -5.56 14.32 1.31
C SER A 157 -5.80 15.09 2.61
N VAL A 158 -5.50 16.39 2.64
CA VAL A 158 -5.83 17.24 3.80
C VAL A 158 -7.35 17.36 4.01
N LYS A 159 -8.14 17.21 2.94
CA LYS A 159 -9.60 17.34 2.99
C LYS A 159 -10.28 16.07 3.51
N THR A 160 -9.89 14.90 3.01
CA THR A 160 -10.60 13.65 3.31
C THR A 160 -9.84 12.74 4.26
N PHE A 161 -8.56 13.03 4.53
CA PHE A 161 -7.65 12.17 5.29
C PHE A 161 -7.48 10.75 4.72
N LEU A 162 -7.93 10.51 3.48
CA LEU A 162 -7.69 9.26 2.75
C LEU A 162 -6.36 9.31 2.00
N LEU A 163 -5.69 8.16 1.90
CA LEU A 163 -4.46 8.01 1.12
C LEU A 163 -4.78 8.07 -0.38
N THR A 164 -4.24 9.05 -1.09
CA THR A 164 -4.53 9.24 -2.53
C THR A 164 -3.39 8.80 -3.42
N LYS A 165 -2.15 8.82 -2.92
CA LYS A 165 -0.96 8.40 -3.67
C LYS A 165 0.06 7.77 -2.75
N THR A 166 0.74 6.75 -3.26
CA THR A 166 1.90 6.13 -2.64
C THR A 166 3.01 6.01 -3.68
N ILE A 167 4.22 6.45 -3.35
CA ILE A 167 5.42 6.24 -4.18
C ILE A 167 6.30 5.25 -3.43
N ILE A 168 6.68 4.16 -4.09
CA ILE A 168 7.53 3.12 -3.55
C ILE A 168 8.81 3.14 -4.38
N THR A 169 9.91 3.51 -3.76
CA THR A 169 11.23 3.62 -4.39
C THR A 169 12.13 2.52 -3.84
N LYS A 170 12.62 1.66 -4.74
CA LYS A 170 13.67 0.70 -4.44
C LYS A 170 15.01 1.43 -4.34
N LYS A 171 15.69 1.32 -3.20
CA LYS A 171 16.98 1.99 -2.92
C LYS A 171 18.21 1.12 -3.26
N THR A 172 18.00 -0.15 -3.55
CA THR A 172 19.03 -1.16 -3.79
C THR A 172 18.99 -1.67 -5.23
N GLY A 173 20.16 -2.02 -5.79
CA GLY A 173 20.26 -2.54 -7.15
C GLY A 173 19.83 -1.54 -8.22
N GLU A 174 19.18 -2.01 -9.28
CA GLU A 174 18.62 -1.14 -10.32
C GLU A 174 17.46 -0.30 -9.76
N PRO A 175 17.51 1.04 -9.87
CA PRO A 175 16.44 1.90 -9.38
C PRO A 175 15.09 1.55 -10.00
N PHE A 176 14.12 1.28 -9.14
CA PHE A 176 12.76 0.95 -9.54
C PHE A 176 11.76 1.75 -8.71
N VAL A 177 10.83 2.41 -9.39
CA VAL A 177 9.81 3.24 -8.75
C VAL A 177 8.44 2.76 -9.18
N VAL A 178 7.58 2.52 -8.19
CA VAL A 178 6.15 2.26 -8.40
C VAL A 178 5.36 3.43 -7.81
N VAL A 179 4.51 4.02 -8.62
CA VAL A 179 3.52 5.00 -8.18
C VAL A 179 2.15 4.32 -8.15
N ARG A 180 1.52 4.34 -6.98
CA ARG A 180 0.16 3.85 -6.74
C ARG A 180 -0.75 5.02 -6.46
N ASP A 181 -1.66 5.32 -7.38
CA ASP A 181 -2.71 6.31 -7.21
C ASP A 181 -4.03 5.61 -6.82
N VAL A 182 -4.73 6.14 -5.82
CA VAL A 182 -6.12 5.75 -5.51
C VAL A 182 -7.05 6.78 -6.14
N LEU A 183 -7.71 6.38 -7.22
CA LEU A 183 -8.58 7.25 -8.01
C LEU A 183 -10.01 7.30 -7.46
N LYS A 184 -10.44 6.23 -6.80
CA LYS A 184 -11.78 6.15 -6.21
C LYS A 184 -11.79 5.29 -4.96
N TYR A 185 -12.53 5.76 -3.95
CA TYR A 185 -12.92 5.00 -2.78
C TYR A 185 -14.41 4.63 -2.85
N GLY A 186 -14.75 3.49 -2.26
CA GLY A 186 -16.13 3.12 -1.93
C GLY A 186 -16.26 2.83 -0.45
N ASN A 187 -17.50 2.90 0.06
CA ASN A 187 -17.85 2.49 1.42
C ASN A 187 -18.50 1.10 1.38
N PHE A 188 -18.01 0.18 2.19
CA PHE A 188 -18.51 -1.19 2.29
C PHE A 188 -18.66 -1.56 3.75
N GLN A 189 -19.89 -1.71 4.23
CA GLN A 189 -20.17 -2.01 5.65
C GLN A 189 -19.48 -1.02 6.60
N GLY A 190 -19.48 0.26 6.24
CA GLY A 190 -18.86 1.32 7.04
C GLY A 190 -17.38 1.55 6.76
N VAL A 191 -16.64 0.62 6.13
CA VAL A 191 -15.21 0.82 5.84
C VAL A 191 -14.95 1.42 4.46
N SER A 192 -13.97 2.33 4.41
CA SER A 192 -13.47 2.91 3.16
C SER A 192 -12.45 1.99 2.50
N PHE A 193 -12.70 1.62 1.24
CA PHE A 193 -11.82 0.76 0.45
C PHE A 193 -11.55 1.35 -0.95
N PRO A 194 -10.30 1.34 -1.45
CA PRO A 194 -9.98 1.73 -2.82
C PRO A 194 -10.69 0.85 -3.85
N THR A 195 -11.59 1.42 -4.65
CA THR A 195 -12.30 0.70 -5.72
C THR A 195 -11.65 0.89 -7.09
N HIS A 196 -10.80 1.90 -7.24
CA HIS A 196 -10.04 2.16 -8.47
C HIS A 196 -8.63 2.58 -8.11
N ILE A 197 -7.67 1.73 -8.46
CA ILE A 197 -6.24 1.95 -8.22
C ILE A 197 -5.53 2.01 -9.56
N LYS A 198 -4.60 2.95 -9.72
CA LYS A 198 -3.71 3.02 -10.88
C LYS A 198 -2.27 2.81 -10.40
N LEU A 199 -1.60 1.82 -10.96
CA LEU A 199 -0.18 1.57 -10.77
C LEU A 199 0.59 2.04 -11.99
N ARG A 200 1.72 2.72 -11.74
CA ARG A 200 2.61 3.22 -12.78
C ARG A 200 4.05 2.90 -12.40
N THR A 201 4.80 2.42 -13.37
CA THR A 201 6.26 2.35 -13.34
C THR A 201 6.77 3.07 -14.60
N ARG A 202 8.09 3.13 -14.79
CA ARG A 202 8.67 3.69 -16.03
C ARG A 202 8.21 2.92 -17.29
N LYS A 203 7.94 1.61 -17.17
CA LYS A 203 7.65 0.72 -18.31
C LYS A 203 6.19 0.28 -18.40
N MET A 204 5.38 0.50 -17.36
CA MET A 204 4.05 -0.08 -17.25
C MET A 204 3.06 0.90 -16.64
N VAL A 205 1.84 0.90 -17.17
CA VAL A 205 0.65 1.43 -16.51
C VAL A 205 -0.37 0.30 -16.39
N ALA A 206 -0.91 0.12 -15.20
CA ALA A 206 -1.96 -0.84 -14.92
C ALA A 206 -3.03 -0.19 -14.04
N GLU A 207 -4.29 -0.56 -14.25
CA GLU A 207 -5.39 -0.12 -13.40
C GLU A 207 -6.16 -1.31 -12.84
N TYR A 208 -6.61 -1.21 -11.60
CA TYR A 208 -7.44 -2.19 -10.93
C TYR A 208 -8.76 -1.54 -10.59
N ILE A 209 -9.85 -2.06 -11.17
CA ILE A 209 -11.21 -1.58 -10.94
C ILE A 209 -12.00 -2.70 -10.27
N PHE A 210 -12.37 -2.50 -9.00
CA PHE A 210 -13.12 -3.47 -8.21
C PHE A 210 -14.62 -3.16 -8.27
N ASN A 211 -15.40 -4.11 -8.79
CA ASN A 211 -16.84 -3.94 -9.01
C ASN A 211 -17.67 -4.61 -7.92
N LYS A 212 -17.16 -5.68 -7.30
CA LYS A 212 -17.82 -6.40 -6.22
C LYS A 212 -16.83 -6.67 -5.11
N ILE A 213 -17.13 -6.20 -3.91
CA ILE A 213 -16.32 -6.40 -2.70
C ILE A 213 -17.18 -7.12 -1.67
N THR A 214 -16.61 -8.15 -1.06
CA THR A 214 -17.27 -8.93 0.00
C THR A 214 -16.33 -9.00 1.19
N LEU A 215 -16.84 -8.65 2.37
CA LEU A 215 -16.07 -8.54 3.62
C LEU A 215 -16.51 -9.66 4.57
N GLY A 216 -15.55 -10.27 5.26
CA GLY A 216 -15.81 -11.24 6.34
C GLY A 216 -16.09 -12.67 5.89
N ASP A 217 -16.35 -12.92 4.61
CA ASP A 217 -16.55 -14.28 4.09
C ASP A 217 -15.31 -15.16 4.33
N PRO A 218 -15.46 -16.37 4.91
CA PRO A 218 -14.32 -17.25 5.17
C PRO A 218 -13.54 -17.60 3.90
N VAL A 219 -12.22 -17.40 3.94
CA VAL A 219 -11.28 -17.83 2.89
C VAL A 219 -10.35 -18.90 3.47
N LYS A 220 -10.37 -20.09 2.87
CA LYS A 220 -9.53 -21.23 3.27
C LYS A 220 -8.04 -20.94 2.99
N ASP A 221 -7.16 -21.28 3.93
CA ASP A 221 -5.71 -21.04 3.79
C ASP A 221 -5.10 -21.73 2.58
N LYS A 222 -5.58 -22.93 2.25
CA LYS A 222 -5.16 -23.69 1.05
C LYS A 222 -5.25 -22.89 -0.25
N ARG A 223 -6.06 -21.83 -0.29
CA ARG A 223 -6.19 -20.95 -1.47
C ARG A 223 -4.91 -20.14 -1.75
N PHE A 224 -4.14 -19.82 -0.71
CA PHE A 224 -2.92 -19.01 -0.80
C PHE A 224 -1.65 -19.87 -0.96
N SER A 225 -1.76 -21.17 -0.67
CA SER A 225 -0.63 -22.09 -0.73
C SER A 225 0.00 -22.13 -2.12
N ARG A 226 1.34 -22.11 -2.14
CA ARG A 226 2.12 -22.36 -3.34
C ARG A 226 1.75 -23.74 -3.91
N PRO A 227 1.46 -23.86 -5.22
CA PRO A 227 1.20 -25.15 -5.81
C PRO A 227 2.49 -25.96 -5.88
N GLU A 228 2.38 -27.25 -5.58
CA GLU A 228 3.47 -28.21 -5.73
C GLU A 228 3.90 -28.29 -7.21
N LYS A 229 5.22 -28.36 -7.45
CA LYS A 229 5.75 -28.64 -8.79
C LYS A 229 5.27 -30.04 -9.18
N LYS A 230 4.43 -30.12 -10.21
CA LYS A 230 4.18 -31.38 -10.93
C LYS A 230 5.22 -31.56 -12.02
#